data_AF-A0A564YWG7-F1
#
_entry.id   AF-A0A564YWG7-F1
#
_cell.length_a   1.000
_cell.length_b   1.000
_cell.length_c   1.000
_cell.angle_alpha   90.00
_cell.angle_beta   90.00
_cell.angle_gamma   90.00
#
_symmetry.space_group_name_H-M   'P 1'
#
loop_
_entity.id
_entity.type
_entity.pdbx_description
1 polymer ?
#
loop_
_entity_poly.entity_id
_entity_poly.type
_entity_poly.pdbx_seq_one_letter_code
_entity_poly.pdbx_strand_id
1 'polypeptide(L)'
;MISLRSLLATATVIYLALTFSGLNFCLIRKRPFWNERVKSIFFVKRGKRDQYTCEAVVVATLYILLNISVIGLIEYSTEKKTWGVKGTLAFLLLGGFSLFTLIDFVRKKLGWQ
;
A
#
# COMPACT_ATOMS: atom_id res chain seq x y z
N MET A 1 -18.83 -12.44 16.46
CA MET A 1 -17.55 -13.17 16.64
C MET A 1 -16.79 -13.11 15.32
N ILE A 2 -15.62 -12.48 15.29
CA ILE A 2 -14.72 -12.54 14.13
C ILE A 2 -14.27 -14.00 14.01
N SER A 3 -14.55 -14.64 12.87
CA SER A 3 -14.21 -16.05 12.68
C SER A 3 -12.68 -16.22 12.57
N LEU A 4 -12.14 -17.35 13.03
CA LEU A 4 -10.72 -17.68 12.89
C LEU A 4 -10.25 -17.54 11.42
N ARG A 5 -11.13 -17.88 10.47
CA ARG A 5 -10.89 -17.76 9.02
C ARG A 5 -10.68 -16.30 8.59
N SER A 6 -11.52 -15.37 9.07
CA SER A 6 -11.34 -13.94 8.77
C SER A 6 -10.03 -13.39 9.36
N LEU A 7 -9.65 -13.82 10.57
CA LEU A 7 -8.40 -13.40 11.19
C LEU A 7 -7.18 -13.91 10.41
N LEU A 8 -7.19 -15.17 9.99
CA LEU A 8 -6.16 -15.77 9.14
C LEU A 8 -6.07 -15.07 7.79
N ALA A 9 -7.20 -14.74 7.16
CA ALA A 9 -7.23 -13.99 5.90
C ALA A 9 -6.59 -12.61 6.06
N THR A 10 -6.97 -11.82 7.08
CA THR A 10 -6.37 -10.51 7.35
C THR A 10 -4.88 -10.62 7.63
N ALA A 11 -4.44 -11.58 8.44
CA ALA A 11 -3.03 -11.81 8.75
C ALA A 11 -2.22 -12.14 7.47
N THR A 12 -2.79 -12.95 6.58
CA THR A 12 -2.15 -13.34 5.32
C THR A 12 -2.01 -12.16 4.37
N VAL A 13 -3.06 -11.34 4.24
CA VAL A 13 -3.03 -10.12 3.41
C VAL A 13 -1.97 -9.14 3.92
N ILE A 14 -1.91 -8.93 5.25
CA ILE A 14 -0.89 -8.05 5.86
C ILE A 14 0.51 -8.60 5.59
N TYR A 15 0.72 -9.90 5.80
CA TYR A 15 2.02 -10.53 5.57
C TYR A 15 2.49 -10.42 4.11
N LEU A 16 1.58 -10.66 3.15
CA LEU A 16 1.87 -10.50 1.73
C LEU A 16 2.20 -9.05 1.38
N ALA A 17 1.43 -8.08 1.88
CA ALA A 17 1.70 -6.66 1.64
C ALA A 17 3.08 -6.23 2.17
N LEU A 18 3.44 -6.68 3.38
CA LEU A 18 4.76 -6.41 3.96
C LEU A 18 5.89 -7.07 3.16
N THR A 19 5.65 -8.29 2.66
CA THR A 19 6.64 -9.02 1.85
C THR A 19 6.87 -8.35 0.49
N PHE A 20 5.79 -8.02 -0.24
CA PHE A 20 5.88 -7.38 -1.56
C PHE A 20 6.45 -5.96 -1.49
N SER A 21 6.24 -5.25 -0.39
CA SER A 21 6.83 -3.92 -0.18
C SER A 21 8.36 -3.91 -0.04
N GLY A 22 8.98 -5.08 0.16
CA GLY A 22 10.42 -5.19 0.41
C GLY A 22 10.82 -4.83 1.85
N LEU A 23 9.86 -4.76 2.79
CA LEU A 23 10.16 -4.45 4.19
C LEU A 23 11.10 -5.48 4.82
N ASN A 24 10.87 -6.77 4.55
CA ASN A 24 11.74 -7.86 5.02
C ASN A 24 13.18 -7.68 4.53
N PHE A 25 13.36 -7.25 3.28
CA PHE A 25 14.68 -6.96 2.72
C PHE A 25 15.35 -5.76 3.43
N CYS A 26 14.58 -4.71 3.74
CA CYS A 26 15.07 -3.55 4.48
C CYS A 26 15.53 -3.93 5.90
N LEU A 27 14.77 -4.79 6.58
CA LEU A 27 15.09 -5.30 7.92
C LEU A 27 16.33 -6.20 7.91
N ILE A 28 16.41 -7.16 6.98
CA ILE A 28 17.56 -8.08 6.85
C ILE A 28 18.86 -7.31 6.57
N ARG A 29 18.81 -6.34 5.65
CA ARG A 29 20.00 -5.52 5.30
C ARG A 29 20.25 -4.34 6.22
N LYS A 30 19.50 -4.19 7.32
CA LYS A 30 19.59 -3.05 8.26
C LYS A 30 19.66 -1.70 7.54
N ARG A 31 18.78 -1.49 6.56
CA ARG A 31 18.74 -0.24 5.80
C ARG A 31 18.38 0.93 6.73
N PRO A 32 18.94 2.13 6.51
CA PRO A 32 18.55 3.30 7.27
C PRO A 32 17.05 3.56 7.07
N PHE A 33 16.39 3.97 8.15
CA PHE A 33 14.95 4.20 8.14
C PHE A 33 14.55 5.31 7.15
N TRP A 34 15.38 6.36 7.11
CA TRP A 34 15.18 7.57 6.32
C TRP A 34 16.54 8.14 5.89
N ASN A 35 16.57 9.00 4.87
CA ASN A 35 17.76 9.76 4.47
C ASN A 35 17.82 11.15 5.13
N GLU A 36 18.62 11.31 6.19
CA GLU A 36 18.73 12.58 6.93
C GLU A 36 19.10 13.78 6.05
N ARG A 37 19.73 13.54 4.89
CA ARG A 37 20.15 14.60 3.95
C ARG A 37 19.08 15.02 2.94
N VAL A 38 17.98 14.28 2.80
CA VAL A 38 16.93 14.56 1.82
C VAL A 38 15.64 14.96 2.56
N LYS A 39 15.48 16.27 2.81
CA LYS A 39 14.23 16.89 3.28
C LYS A 39 13.20 17.06 2.14
N SER A 40 13.11 16.10 1.22
CA SER A 40 12.15 16.14 0.11
C SER A 40 10.89 15.36 0.50
N ILE A 41 9.73 16.00 0.33
CA ILE A 41 8.39 15.45 0.51
C ILE A 41 8.17 14.18 -0.34
N PHE A 42 8.90 14.05 -1.45
CA PHE A 42 8.94 12.81 -2.23
C PHE A 42 10.11 11.96 -1.74
N PHE A 43 9.81 11.15 -0.73
CA PHE A 43 10.68 10.22 -0.02
C PHE A 43 11.14 9.03 -0.89
N VAL A 44 11.50 9.24 -2.17
CA VAL A 44 11.81 8.15 -3.11
C VAL A 44 13.27 8.23 -3.56
N LYS A 45 14.05 7.20 -3.27
CA LYS A 45 15.43 7.00 -3.72
C LYS A 45 15.41 6.70 -5.21
N ARG A 46 15.57 7.74 -6.04
CA ARG A 46 15.57 7.62 -7.51
C ARG A 46 16.75 6.79 -8.01
N GLY A 47 16.49 5.95 -9.02
CA GLY A 47 17.54 5.31 -9.83
C GLY A 47 18.36 4.20 -9.14
N LYS A 48 17.92 3.67 -8.00
CA LYS A 48 18.58 2.52 -7.34
C LYS A 48 17.57 1.43 -7.01
N ARG A 49 18.02 0.17 -7.08
CA ARG A 49 17.29 -1.00 -6.54
C ARG A 49 17.16 -0.95 -5.00
N ASP A 50 17.83 -0.01 -4.35
CA ASP A 50 17.78 0.20 -2.92
C ASP A 50 16.54 0.99 -2.50
N GLN A 51 15.91 0.54 -1.42
CA GLN A 51 14.73 1.16 -0.82
C GLN A 51 15.03 1.52 0.63
N TYR A 52 14.50 2.64 1.12
CA TYR A 52 14.52 2.98 2.55
C TYR A 52 13.41 2.23 3.29
N THR A 53 13.57 1.99 4.60
CA THR A 53 12.53 1.31 5.38
C THR A 53 11.22 2.10 5.38
N CYS A 54 11.29 3.43 5.45
CA CYS A 54 10.10 4.28 5.33
C CYS A 54 9.37 4.13 3.98
N GLU A 55 10.10 4.01 2.87
CA GLU A 55 9.51 3.74 1.55
C GLU A 55 8.77 2.40 1.52
N ALA A 56 9.37 1.35 2.10
CA ALA A 56 8.73 0.05 2.20
C ALA A 56 7.45 0.09 3.05
N VAL A 57 7.46 0.82 4.17
CA VAL A 57 6.26 1.02 5.00
C VAL A 57 5.16 1.73 4.21
N VAL A 58 5.47 2.84 3.53
CA VAL A 58 4.49 3.59 2.73
C VAL A 58 3.90 2.70 1.62
N VAL A 59 4.74 1.98 0.89
CA VAL A 59 4.27 1.06 -0.17
C VAL A 59 3.39 -0.05 0.40
N ALA A 60 3.75 -0.63 1.55
CA ALA A 60 2.91 -1.63 2.22
C ALA A 60 1.54 -1.06 2.60
N THR A 61 1.50 0.15 3.15
CA THR A 61 0.24 0.84 3.48
C THR A 61 -0.62 1.08 2.25
N LEU A 62 -0.02 1.54 1.14
CA LEU A 62 -0.74 1.75 -0.12
C LEU A 62 -1.34 0.45 -0.67
N TYR A 63 -0.61 -0.66 -0.62
CA TYR A 63 -1.14 -1.96 -1.00
C TYR A 63 -2.31 -2.41 -0.12
N ILE A 64 -2.21 -2.20 1.20
CA ILE A 64 -3.30 -2.55 2.13
C ILE A 64 -4.55 -1.70 1.83
N LEU A 65 -4.39 -0.38 1.64
CA LEU A 65 -5.51 0.51 1.30
C LEU A 65 -6.17 0.13 -0.03
N LEU A 66 -5.37 -0.23 -1.03
CA LEU A 66 -5.88 -0.73 -2.31
C LEU A 66 -6.70 -2.00 -2.12
N ASN A 67 -6.20 -2.98 -1.36
CA ASN A 67 -6.94 -4.21 -1.07
C ASN A 67 -8.25 -3.94 -0.32
N ILE A 68 -8.23 -3.07 0.69
CA ILE A 68 -9.44 -2.67 1.43
C ILE A 68 -10.46 -2.02 0.48
N SER A 69 -10.01 -1.15 -0.44
CA SER A 69 -10.89 -0.51 -1.40
C SER A 69 -11.56 -1.50 -2.35
N VAL A 70 -10.81 -2.50 -2.82
CA VAL A 70 -11.31 -3.54 -3.72
C VAL A 70 -12.29 -4.45 -2.98
N ILE A 71 -11.96 -4.87 -1.76
CA ILE A 71 -12.88 -5.69 -0.93
C ILE A 71 -14.17 -4.93 -0.66
N GLY A 72 -14.09 -3.65 -0.27
CA GLY A 72 -15.27 -2.81 -0.05
C GLY A 72 -16.13 -2.62 -1.30
N LEU A 73 -15.51 -2.50 -2.48
CA LEU A 73 -16.22 -2.45 -3.76
C LEU A 73 -16.89 -3.77 -4.13
N ILE A 74 -16.23 -4.90 -3.87
CA ILE A 74 -16.79 -6.23 -4.10
C ILE A 74 -17.98 -6.45 -3.18
N GLU A 75 -17.85 -6.19 -1.87
CA GLU A 75 -18.94 -6.32 -0.89
C GLU A 75 -20.12 -5.41 -1.22
N TYR A 76 -19.86 -4.19 -1.71
CA TYR A 76 -20.91 -3.29 -2.20
C TYR A 76 -21.67 -3.91 -3.39
N SER A 77 -20.94 -4.49 -4.34
CA SER A 77 -21.52 -5.12 -5.55
C SER A 77 -22.33 -6.37 -5.22
N THR A 78 -21.85 -7.22 -4.31
CA THR A 78 -22.50 -8.50 -3.99
C THR A 78 -23.64 -8.36 -3.00
N GLU A 79 -23.53 -7.53 -1.96
CA GLU A 79 -24.53 -7.52 -0.89
C GLU A 79 -25.63 -6.46 -1.06
N LYS A 80 -25.60 -5.60 -2.10
CA LYS A 80 -26.48 -4.41 -2.20
C LYS A 80 -26.61 -3.66 -0.86
N LYS A 81 -25.56 -3.72 -0.02
CA LYS A 81 -25.61 -3.13 1.33
C LYS A 81 -25.77 -1.62 1.18
N THR A 82 -26.49 -1.04 2.13
CA THR A 82 -26.90 0.37 2.31
C THR A 82 -25.75 1.39 2.42
N TRP A 83 -24.58 1.12 1.86
CA TRP A 83 -23.56 2.13 1.64
C TRP A 83 -24.06 2.96 0.47
N GLY A 84 -24.81 4.04 0.76
CA GLY A 84 -25.27 4.95 -0.30
C GLY A 84 -24.08 5.43 -1.17
N VAL A 85 -24.36 6.06 -2.32
CA VAL A 85 -23.39 6.50 -3.34
C VAL A 85 -22.07 7.08 -2.78
N LYS A 86 -22.13 7.76 -1.62
CA LYS A 86 -20.97 8.31 -0.89
C LYS A 86 -19.94 7.25 -0.45
N GLY A 87 -20.38 6.07 -0.01
CA GLY A 87 -19.49 4.97 0.42
C GLY A 87 -18.73 4.36 -0.77
N THR A 88 -19.44 4.10 -1.87
CA THR A 88 -18.82 3.61 -3.12
C THR A 88 -17.83 4.63 -3.68
N LEU A 89 -18.19 5.92 -3.67
CA LEU A 89 -17.30 7.00 -4.08
C LEU A 89 -16.04 7.05 -3.21
N ALA A 90 -16.16 6.87 -1.89
CA ALA A 90 -15.01 6.85 -0.99
C ALA A 90 -14.05 5.69 -1.30
N PHE A 91 -14.56 4.48 -1.55
CA PHE A 91 -13.71 3.34 -1.94
C PHE A 91 -13.05 3.55 -3.31
N LEU A 92 -13.76 4.13 -4.29
CA LEU A 92 -13.18 4.47 -5.59
C LEU A 92 -12.08 5.52 -5.48
N LEU A 93 -12.30 6.58 -4.69
CA LEU A 93 -11.30 7.63 -4.48
C LEU A 93 -10.09 7.09 -3.71
N LEU A 94 -10.29 6.27 -2.69
CA LEU A 94 -9.21 5.63 -1.93
C LEU A 94 -8.39 4.68 -2.81
N GLY A 95 -9.06 3.82 -3.58
CA GLY A 95 -8.44 2.90 -4.51
C GLY A 95 -7.67 3.63 -5.61
N GLY A 96 -8.30 4.63 -6.23
CA GLY A 96 -7.69 5.48 -7.25
C GLY A 96 -6.47 6.24 -6.74
N PHE A 97 -6.56 6.85 -5.55
CA PHE A 97 -5.44 7.54 -4.91
C PHE A 97 -4.29 6.58 -4.61
N SER A 98 -4.59 5.40 -4.05
CA SER A 98 -3.56 4.40 -3.74
C SER A 98 -2.86 3.88 -5.00
N LEU A 99 -3.61 3.62 -6.08
CA LEU A 99 -3.04 3.20 -7.36
C LEU A 99 -2.18 4.31 -7.99
N PHE A 100 -2.69 5.54 -8.03
CA PHE A 100 -2.00 6.70 -8.59
C PHE A 100 -0.66 6.94 -7.87
N THR A 101 -0.67 6.93 -6.53
CA THR A 101 0.54 7.12 -5.73
C THR A 101 1.53 5.98 -5.90
N LEU A 102 1.06 4.73 -6.06
CA LEU A 102 1.92 3.58 -6.33
C LEU A 102 2.57 3.66 -7.72
N ILE A 103 1.82 4.07 -8.75
CA ILE A 103 2.34 4.29 -10.11
C ILE A 103 3.36 5.42 -10.12
N ASP A 104 3.06 6.54 -9.47
CA ASP A 104 3.98 7.67 -9.34
C ASP A 104 5.26 7.28 -8.60
N PHE A 105 5.16 6.47 -7.54
CA PHE A 105 6.30 5.90 -6.83
C PHE A 105 7.17 5.04 -7.76
N VAL A 106 6.55 4.12 -8.52
CA VAL A 106 7.26 3.25 -9.46
C VAL A 106 7.93 4.06 -10.57
N ARG A 107 7.24 5.04 -11.16
CA ARG A 107 7.79 5.95 -12.17
C ARG A 107 9.02 6.68 -11.65
N LYS A 108 8.91 7.27 -10.45
CA LYS A 108 10.03 7.97 -9.79
C LYS A 108 11.21 7.05 -9.47
N LYS A 109 10.94 5.79 -9.10
CA LYS A 109 11.98 4.81 -8.79
C LYS A 109 12.70 4.31 -10.06
N LEU A 110 11.96 4.08 -11.14
CA LEU A 110 12.49 3.63 -12.44
C LEU A 110 13.17 4.75 -13.24
N GLY A 111 13.00 6.01 -12.84
CA GLY A 111 13.61 7.15 -13.54
C GLY A 111 12.97 7.42 -14.90
N TRP A 112 11.74 6.97 -15.13
CA TRP A 112 10.93 7.37 -16.28
C TRP A 112 10.46 8.81 -16.02
N GLN A 113 11.23 9.78 -16.52
CA GLN A 113 10.85 11.20 -16.59
C GLN A 113 9.99 11.45 -17.83
#